data_AF-A0A9D7FUJ9-F1
#
_entry.id   AF-A0A9D7FUJ9-F1
#
_cell.length_a   1.000
_cell.length_b   1.000
_cell.length_c   1.000
_cell.angle_alpha   90.00
_cell.angle_beta   90.00
_cell.angle_gamma   90.00
#
_symmetry.space_group_name_H-M   'P 1'
#
loop_
_entity.id
_entity.type
_entity.pdbx_description
1 polymer ?
#
loop_
_entity_poly.entity_id
_entity_poly.type
_entity_poly.pdbx_seq_one_letter_code
_entity_poly.pdbx_strand_id
1 'polypeptide(L)'
;MQRPYEFSYKIIFLFCTLFGGEVNAQNVAAYPDNRGNLQVFDGGLFRELEYLPVRNYKYAGNSVAYIDNKNDFRIYSNGSTITMLNAADFSYNVTDYLISFKVGQVLYAFDKGEKRTLCYYNSMYAVNDSILAFFDDSRNVFSAYYDGKVVDMEDSFLDKPKSIKTGPNLVAWVNQSNYFNVFYHGELYQLDNIAPLAYSAGRDIVAYVDDYVQQFRLFYKGDTATAELFPPDSFKVGFANMAYVDNLGNFKIFENGASVEILPDRPKFFEVKGNTIVYGYNNTFNVYYDGKTTQLQTWVPNSYKMGNDGVAWIGDNGVLMLFHKGKTYTVSYEIVNNYYVNGNVLKYEVGNNTTTIFYNGKNY
;
A
#
# COMPACT_ATOMS: atom_id res chain seq x y z
N MET A 1 -8.20 40.85 63.68
CA MET A 1 -7.61 39.53 64.01
C MET A 1 -8.33 38.50 63.16
N GLN A 2 -7.71 38.06 62.05
CA GLN A 2 -8.00 36.86 61.22
C GLN A 2 -7.44 37.11 59.79
N ARG A 3 -6.27 36.53 59.48
CA ARG A 3 -6.03 35.85 58.19
C ARG A 3 -6.75 34.49 58.29
N PRO A 4 -7.08 33.70 57.22
CA PRO A 4 -6.28 33.32 56.03
C PRO A 4 -7.18 33.14 54.76
N TYR A 5 -6.84 32.63 53.57
CA TYR A 5 -5.95 31.56 53.09
C TYR A 5 -5.57 31.83 51.62
N GLU A 6 -4.29 31.62 51.24
CA GLU A 6 -3.90 31.48 49.83
C GLU A 6 -3.90 30.00 49.46
N PHE A 7 -4.66 29.63 48.42
CA PHE A 7 -4.61 28.30 47.82
C PHE A 7 -3.53 28.28 46.73
N SER A 8 -2.43 27.59 47.02
CA SER A 8 -1.37 27.33 46.05
C SER A 8 -1.73 26.07 45.24
N TYR A 9 -2.08 26.23 43.96
CA TYR A 9 -2.26 25.12 43.04
C TYR A 9 -0.89 24.62 42.55
N LYS A 10 -0.48 23.46 43.05
CA LYS A 10 0.61 22.68 42.44
C LYS A 10 0.04 21.95 41.22
N ILE A 11 0.38 22.43 40.01
CA ILE A 11 0.15 21.70 38.77
C ILE A 11 1.16 20.54 38.72
N ILE A 12 0.67 19.32 38.92
CA ILE A 12 1.44 18.10 38.71
C ILE A 12 1.33 17.77 37.21
N PHE A 13 2.42 17.97 36.47
CA PHE A 13 2.55 17.50 35.10
C PHE A 13 2.70 15.97 35.13
N LEU A 14 1.60 15.25 34.87
CA LEU A 14 1.62 13.81 34.69
C LEU A 14 2.23 13.52 33.31
N PHE A 15 3.49 13.10 33.31
CA PHE A 15 4.18 12.63 32.12
C PHE A 15 3.59 11.28 31.72
N CYS A 16 2.59 11.29 30.84
CA CYS A 16 2.07 10.07 30.22
C CYS A 16 3.17 9.49 29.32
N THR A 17 3.91 8.51 29.84
CA THR A 17 4.71 7.59 29.03
C THR A 17 3.76 6.85 28.08
N LEU A 18 3.70 7.32 26.84
CA LEU A 18 3.17 6.57 25.71
C LEU A 18 4.01 5.30 25.57
N PHE A 19 3.51 4.20 26.13
CA PHE A 19 3.95 2.87 25.70
C PHE A 19 3.53 2.72 24.25
N GLY A 20 4.45 3.01 23.33
CA GLY A 20 4.33 2.61 21.94
C GLY A 20 4.31 1.10 21.90
N GLY A 21 3.11 0.51 21.84
CA GLY A 21 2.98 -0.89 21.46
C GLY A 21 3.66 -1.06 20.11
N GLU A 22 4.50 -2.09 19.98
CA GLU A 22 5.06 -2.45 18.70
C GLU A 22 3.91 -2.69 17.73
N VAL A 23 3.77 -1.80 16.76
CA VAL A 23 2.91 -2.03 15.61
C VAL A 23 3.40 -3.33 14.99
N ASN A 24 2.58 -4.38 15.03
CA ASN A 24 2.91 -5.69 14.48
C ASN A 24 3.41 -5.50 13.06
N ALA A 25 4.74 -5.58 12.92
CA ALA A 25 5.39 -5.31 11.66
C ALA A 25 4.92 -6.32 10.60
N GLN A 26 4.89 -5.90 9.34
CA GLN A 26 4.57 -6.75 8.19
C GLN A 26 5.71 -7.75 7.97
N ASN A 27 5.57 -8.95 8.53
CA ASN A 27 6.68 -9.89 8.73
C ASN A 27 6.43 -11.26 8.10
N VAL A 28 5.48 -11.35 7.16
CA VAL A 28 5.11 -12.62 6.53
C VAL A 28 5.71 -12.77 5.14
N ALA A 29 6.24 -13.95 4.85
CA ALA A 29 6.57 -14.39 3.50
C ALA A 29 6.11 -15.83 3.29
N ALA A 30 5.45 -16.11 2.16
CA ALA A 30 5.04 -17.45 1.78
C ALA A 30 5.82 -17.95 0.55
N TYR A 31 6.09 -19.26 0.52
CA TYR A 31 6.78 -19.91 -0.58
C TYR A 31 6.58 -21.43 -0.56
N PRO A 32 6.52 -22.09 -1.72
CA PRO A 32 6.65 -23.55 -1.77
C PRO A 32 8.11 -23.95 -1.52
N ASP A 33 8.34 -24.99 -0.73
CA ASP A 33 9.66 -25.59 -0.59
C ASP A 33 10.01 -26.55 -1.75
N ASN A 34 11.18 -27.17 -1.69
CA ASN A 34 11.66 -28.12 -2.70
C ASN A 34 10.81 -29.39 -2.85
N ARG A 35 9.93 -29.69 -1.88
CA ARG A 35 8.97 -30.81 -1.94
C ARG A 35 7.60 -30.35 -2.43
N GLY A 36 7.41 -29.05 -2.62
CA GLY A 36 6.16 -28.42 -2.99
C GLY A 36 5.24 -28.12 -1.80
N ASN A 37 5.71 -28.28 -0.57
CA ASN A 37 4.93 -27.94 0.62
C ASN A 37 4.88 -26.41 0.75
N LEU A 38 3.72 -25.85 1.07
CA LEU A 38 3.59 -24.41 1.28
C LEU A 38 4.14 -24.06 2.67
N GLN A 39 5.23 -23.30 2.70
CA GLN A 39 5.85 -22.76 3.90
C GLN A 39 5.45 -21.30 4.12
N VAL A 40 5.43 -20.88 5.38
CA VAL A 40 5.33 -19.48 5.78
C VAL A 40 6.46 -19.13 6.75
N PHE A 41 7.13 -18.02 6.48
CA PHE A 41 7.92 -17.30 7.46
C PHE A 41 7.03 -16.26 8.12
N ASP A 42 6.96 -16.27 9.44
CA ASP A 42 6.19 -15.32 10.25
C ASP A 42 7.04 -14.85 11.43
N GLY A 43 7.58 -13.62 11.31
CA GLY A 43 8.27 -12.96 12.42
C GLY A 43 9.52 -13.68 12.93
N GLY A 44 10.25 -14.41 12.08
CA GLY A 44 11.44 -15.17 12.47
C GLY A 44 11.22 -16.67 12.67
N LEU A 45 9.99 -17.15 12.49
CA LEU A 45 9.63 -18.57 12.63
C LEU A 45 9.13 -19.12 11.29
N PHE A 46 9.63 -20.29 10.90
CA PHE A 46 9.10 -21.05 9.77
C PHE A 46 7.99 -22.00 10.23
N ARG A 47 6.92 -22.09 9.46
CA ARG A 47 5.82 -23.03 9.66
C ARG A 47 5.39 -23.63 8.32
N GLU A 48 5.04 -24.90 8.33
CA GLU A 48 4.38 -25.53 7.20
C GLU A 48 2.87 -25.21 7.25
N LEU A 49 2.34 -24.63 6.18
CA LEU A 49 0.91 -24.39 5.99
C LEU A 49 0.23 -25.58 5.31
N GLU A 50 0.87 -26.15 4.28
CA GLU A 50 0.36 -27.31 3.55
C GLU A 50 1.45 -28.30 3.22
N TYR A 51 1.17 -29.59 3.41
CA TYR A 51 2.06 -30.70 3.09
C TYR A 51 1.95 -31.18 1.62
N LEU A 52 1.08 -30.55 0.81
CA LEU A 52 0.90 -30.82 -0.61
C LEU A 52 0.92 -29.52 -1.40
N PRO A 53 1.31 -29.56 -2.70
CA PRO A 53 1.31 -28.39 -3.55
C PRO A 53 -0.04 -27.67 -3.59
N VAL A 54 -0.03 -26.39 -3.24
CA VAL A 54 -1.19 -25.49 -3.38
C VAL A 54 -1.40 -25.11 -4.84
N ARG A 55 -2.64 -24.82 -5.21
CA ARG A 55 -2.98 -24.41 -6.57
C ARG A 55 -2.61 -22.96 -6.85
N ASN A 56 -2.75 -22.10 -5.84
CA ASN A 56 -2.46 -20.68 -5.91
C ASN A 56 -2.28 -20.11 -4.50
N TYR A 57 -1.41 -19.12 -4.33
CA TYR A 57 -1.25 -18.38 -3.08
C TYR A 57 -0.88 -16.91 -3.35
N LYS A 58 -1.31 -16.03 -2.44
CA LYS A 58 -0.88 -14.63 -2.34
C LYS A 58 -0.60 -14.30 -0.87
N TYR A 59 0.31 -13.38 -0.63
CA TYR A 59 0.63 -12.90 0.72
C TYR A 59 0.95 -11.41 0.69
N ALA A 60 0.53 -10.71 1.73
CA ALA A 60 0.83 -9.31 2.00
C ALA A 60 0.65 -9.07 3.50
N GLY A 61 1.27 -8.01 4.03
CA GLY A 61 1.29 -7.71 5.46
C GLY A 61 1.62 -8.92 6.33
N ASN A 62 0.62 -9.36 7.10
CA ASN A 62 0.71 -10.48 8.05
C ASN A 62 -0.22 -11.65 7.70
N SER A 63 -0.62 -11.78 6.43
CA SER A 63 -1.55 -12.82 6.00
C SER A 63 -1.11 -13.54 4.73
N VAL A 64 -1.46 -14.82 4.64
CA VAL A 64 -1.32 -15.65 3.43
C VAL A 64 -2.70 -16.18 3.09
N ALA A 65 -3.17 -15.95 1.86
CA ALA A 65 -4.39 -16.54 1.36
C ALA A 65 -4.05 -17.47 0.20
N TYR A 66 -4.63 -18.66 0.18
CA TYR A 66 -4.27 -19.69 -0.78
C TYR A 66 -5.40 -20.67 -1.05
N ILE A 67 -5.30 -21.38 -2.17
CA ILE A 67 -6.20 -22.46 -2.56
C ILE A 67 -5.41 -23.76 -2.44
N ASP A 68 -5.86 -24.66 -1.57
CA ASP A 68 -5.19 -25.93 -1.37
C ASP A 68 -5.42 -26.91 -2.54
N ASN A 69 -4.88 -28.12 -2.42
CA ASN A 69 -5.02 -29.13 -3.46
C ASN A 69 -6.46 -29.69 -3.61
N LYS A 70 -7.31 -29.56 -2.59
CA LYS A 70 -8.72 -29.96 -2.54
C LYS A 70 -9.69 -28.86 -3.03
N ASN A 71 -9.15 -27.71 -3.46
CA ASN A 71 -9.89 -26.49 -3.81
C ASN A 71 -10.56 -25.78 -2.63
N ASP A 72 -10.08 -26.01 -1.39
CA ASP A 72 -10.51 -25.20 -0.26
C ASP A 72 -9.70 -23.90 -0.22
N PHE A 73 -10.41 -22.79 -0.02
CA PHE A 73 -9.76 -21.50 0.19
C PHE A 73 -9.37 -21.37 1.66
N ARG A 74 -8.11 -21.04 1.92
CA ARG A 74 -7.58 -20.94 3.28
C ARG A 74 -6.91 -19.58 3.48
N ILE A 75 -7.05 -19.05 4.69
CA ILE A 75 -6.40 -17.83 5.13
C ILE A 75 -5.58 -18.13 6.38
N TYR A 76 -4.26 -18.01 6.27
CA TYR A 76 -3.38 -17.91 7.42
C TYR A 76 -3.29 -16.44 7.86
N SER A 77 -3.61 -16.18 9.13
CA SER A 77 -3.48 -14.85 9.74
C SER A 77 -3.26 -14.99 11.24
N ASN A 78 -2.38 -14.18 11.81
CA ASN A 78 -2.07 -14.17 13.25
C ASN A 78 -1.76 -15.58 13.82
N GLY A 79 -0.94 -16.36 13.12
CA GLY A 79 -0.49 -17.67 13.59
C GLY A 79 -1.48 -18.83 13.43
N SER A 80 -2.68 -18.58 12.89
CA SER A 80 -3.73 -19.60 12.72
C SER A 80 -4.24 -19.64 11.27
N THR A 81 -4.64 -20.83 10.81
CA THR A 81 -5.26 -21.01 9.49
C THR A 81 -6.76 -21.21 9.63
N ILE A 82 -7.53 -20.43 8.88
CA ILE A 82 -8.98 -20.53 8.78
C ILE A 82 -9.33 -21.12 7.41
N THR A 83 -10.08 -22.21 7.41
CA THR A 83 -10.57 -22.84 6.18
C THR A 83 -11.94 -22.28 5.82
N MET A 84 -12.06 -21.78 4.59
CA MET A 84 -13.31 -21.40 3.96
C MET A 84 -13.69 -22.47 2.93
N LEU A 85 -14.93 -22.97 3.03
CA LEU A 85 -15.43 -24.07 2.21
C LEU A 85 -15.30 -23.82 0.70
N ASN A 86 -15.02 -24.91 -0.01
CA ASN A 86 -14.96 -25.04 -1.47
C ASN A 86 -16.03 -24.21 -2.19
N ALA A 87 -15.58 -23.36 -3.11
CA ALA A 87 -16.43 -22.62 -4.01
C ALA A 87 -15.85 -22.66 -5.43
N ALA A 88 -16.65 -23.13 -6.40
CA ALA A 88 -16.38 -22.87 -7.81
C ALA A 88 -16.44 -21.34 -8.07
N ASP A 89 -15.75 -20.87 -9.11
CA ASP A 89 -15.70 -19.46 -9.51
C ASP A 89 -15.26 -18.50 -8.38
N PHE A 90 -14.04 -18.76 -7.90
CA PHE A 90 -13.43 -18.06 -6.78
C PHE A 90 -12.34 -17.08 -7.23
N SER A 91 -12.30 -15.89 -6.63
CA SER A 91 -11.19 -14.94 -6.81
C SER A 91 -10.91 -14.17 -5.52
N TYR A 92 -9.65 -13.78 -5.29
CA TYR A 92 -9.24 -13.11 -4.06
C TYR A 92 -8.08 -12.13 -4.25
N ASN A 93 -8.00 -11.15 -3.35
CA ASN A 93 -6.91 -10.18 -3.22
C ASN A 93 -6.47 -10.14 -1.76
N VAL A 94 -5.16 -9.98 -1.56
CA VAL A 94 -4.54 -9.88 -0.24
C VAL A 94 -3.85 -8.54 -0.17
N THR A 95 -4.17 -7.78 0.87
CA THR A 95 -3.53 -6.50 1.19
C THR A 95 -2.87 -6.61 2.56
N ASP A 96 -2.23 -5.55 3.06
CA ASP A 96 -1.55 -5.64 4.34
C ASP A 96 -2.53 -5.82 5.52
N TYR A 97 -3.80 -5.42 5.36
CA TYR A 97 -4.81 -5.47 6.41
C TYR A 97 -6.11 -6.19 6.02
N LEU A 98 -6.64 -6.00 4.80
CA LEU A 98 -7.82 -6.71 4.29
C LEU A 98 -7.47 -7.86 3.34
N ILE A 99 -8.28 -8.92 3.39
CA ILE A 99 -8.40 -9.90 2.30
C ILE A 99 -9.79 -9.77 1.70
N SER A 100 -9.87 -9.47 0.40
CA SER A 100 -11.16 -9.49 -0.32
C SER A 100 -11.27 -10.79 -1.10
N PHE A 101 -12.47 -11.34 -1.21
CA PHE A 101 -12.72 -12.47 -2.10
C PHE A 101 -14.15 -12.53 -2.62
N LYS A 102 -14.31 -13.13 -3.79
CA LYS A 102 -15.61 -13.41 -4.41
C LYS A 102 -15.85 -14.90 -4.51
N VAL A 103 -17.09 -15.29 -4.22
CA VAL A 103 -17.66 -16.60 -4.54
C VAL A 103 -18.83 -16.35 -5.48
N GLY A 104 -18.65 -16.67 -6.77
CA GLY A 104 -19.56 -16.19 -7.81
C GLY A 104 -19.66 -14.66 -7.79
N GLN A 105 -20.87 -14.12 -7.56
CA GLN A 105 -21.07 -12.66 -7.46
C GLN A 105 -21.00 -12.11 -6.04
N VAL A 106 -21.00 -12.95 -5.02
CA VAL A 106 -21.01 -12.48 -3.62
C VAL A 106 -19.61 -12.02 -3.24
N LEU A 107 -19.50 -10.78 -2.77
CA LEU A 107 -18.25 -10.16 -2.34
C LEU A 107 -18.13 -10.21 -0.83
N TYR A 108 -16.96 -10.63 -0.37
CA TYR A 108 -16.61 -10.74 1.04
C TYR A 108 -15.36 -9.93 1.36
N ALA A 109 -15.31 -9.44 2.60
CA ALA A 109 -14.08 -9.01 3.25
C ALA A 109 -13.76 -9.98 4.40
N PHE A 110 -12.48 -10.28 4.55
CA PHE A 110 -11.93 -10.86 5.76
C PHE A 110 -11.10 -9.80 6.46
N ASP A 111 -11.50 -9.50 7.69
CA ASP A 111 -10.97 -8.40 8.51
C ASP A 111 -10.89 -8.89 9.97
N LYS A 112 -9.70 -8.77 10.58
CA LYS A 112 -9.43 -9.20 11.96
C LYS A 112 -9.88 -10.63 12.31
N GLY A 113 -9.76 -11.58 11.38
CA GLY A 113 -10.15 -12.96 11.62
C GLY A 113 -11.61 -13.28 11.28
N GLU A 114 -12.42 -12.28 10.96
CA GLU A 114 -13.84 -12.43 10.68
C GLU A 114 -14.14 -12.30 9.18
N LYS A 115 -14.93 -13.23 8.64
CA LYS A 115 -15.52 -13.11 7.31
C LYS A 115 -16.80 -12.27 7.39
N ARG A 116 -16.91 -11.27 6.52
CA ARG A 116 -18.11 -10.44 6.34
C ARG A 116 -18.57 -10.48 4.90
N THR A 117 -19.86 -10.72 4.69
CA THR A 117 -20.51 -10.55 3.38
C THR A 117 -20.75 -9.06 3.17
N LEU A 118 -20.25 -8.49 2.08
CA LEU A 118 -20.40 -7.07 1.75
C LEU A 118 -21.62 -6.83 0.86
N CYS A 119 -21.73 -7.59 -0.24
CA CYS A 119 -22.90 -7.57 -1.11
C CYS A 119 -23.03 -8.89 -1.88
N TYR A 120 -24.23 -9.16 -2.40
CA TYR A 120 -24.53 -10.36 -3.18
C TYR A 120 -24.24 -10.21 -4.68
N TYR A 121 -24.31 -8.97 -5.19
CA TYR A 121 -24.09 -8.65 -6.59
C TYR A 121 -23.27 -7.36 -6.70
N ASN A 122 -22.13 -7.46 -7.39
CA ASN A 122 -21.27 -6.32 -7.71
C ASN A 122 -20.66 -6.49 -9.10
N SER A 123 -20.81 -5.45 -9.91
CA SER A 123 -20.19 -5.29 -11.21
C SER A 123 -18.85 -4.55 -11.14
N MET A 124 -18.51 -4.00 -9.96
CA MET A 124 -17.33 -3.17 -9.75
C MET A 124 -16.92 -3.19 -8.27
N TYR A 125 -15.63 -3.42 -8.02
CA TYR A 125 -15.02 -3.24 -6.71
C TYR A 125 -13.52 -2.94 -6.84
N ALA A 126 -12.96 -2.28 -5.83
CA ALA A 126 -11.54 -2.02 -5.69
C ALA A 126 -11.16 -2.17 -4.21
N VAL A 127 -10.09 -2.91 -3.93
CA VAL A 127 -9.59 -3.13 -2.57
C VAL A 127 -8.17 -2.61 -2.46
N ASN A 128 -7.88 -1.98 -1.32
CA ASN A 128 -6.54 -1.64 -0.88
C ASN A 128 -6.45 -1.94 0.62
N ASP A 129 -5.29 -1.67 1.23
CA ASP A 129 -4.91 -2.01 2.60
C ASP A 129 -6.08 -2.07 3.61
N SER A 130 -6.67 -0.92 3.95
CA SER A 130 -7.72 -0.80 4.98
C SER A 130 -9.11 -0.49 4.43
N ILE A 131 -9.29 -0.49 3.11
CA ILE A 131 -10.54 -0.04 2.48
C ILE A 131 -10.89 -0.87 1.24
N LEU A 132 -12.20 -1.14 1.09
CA LEU A 132 -12.74 -1.82 -0.08
C LEU A 132 -13.97 -1.06 -0.57
N ALA A 133 -13.87 -0.44 -1.75
CA ALA A 133 -14.99 0.21 -2.43
C ALA A 133 -15.68 -0.77 -3.38
N PHE A 134 -17.01 -0.74 -3.43
CA PHE A 134 -17.80 -1.61 -4.29
C PHE A 134 -19.12 -0.95 -4.67
N PHE A 135 -19.60 -1.30 -5.86
CA PHE A 135 -20.96 -0.95 -6.29
C PHE A 135 -21.88 -2.13 -6.00
N ASP A 136 -22.92 -1.92 -5.20
CA ASP A 136 -23.95 -2.90 -4.91
C ASP A 136 -25.06 -2.83 -5.96
N ASP A 137 -25.03 -3.73 -6.94
CA ASP A 137 -25.99 -3.71 -8.06
C ASP A 137 -27.43 -3.96 -7.61
N SER A 138 -27.65 -4.54 -6.42
CA SER A 138 -29.01 -4.78 -5.90
C SER A 138 -29.62 -3.52 -5.30
N ARG A 139 -28.78 -2.64 -4.76
CA ARG A 139 -29.21 -1.38 -4.14
C ARG A 139 -28.99 -0.17 -5.06
N ASN A 140 -28.17 -0.30 -6.10
CA ASN A 140 -27.66 0.79 -6.92
C ASN A 140 -26.90 1.86 -6.10
N VAL A 141 -26.16 1.38 -5.09
CA VAL A 141 -25.43 2.24 -4.16
C VAL A 141 -23.93 1.96 -4.27
N PHE A 142 -23.14 3.02 -4.41
CA PHE A 142 -21.69 2.94 -4.28
C PHE A 142 -21.30 3.03 -2.80
N SER A 143 -20.63 1.99 -2.30
CA SER A 143 -20.33 1.80 -0.88
C SER A 143 -18.85 1.54 -0.64
N ALA A 144 -18.36 1.81 0.57
CA ALA A 144 -17.06 1.39 1.04
C ALA A 144 -17.19 0.54 2.31
N TYR A 145 -16.45 -0.55 2.38
CA TYR A 145 -16.14 -1.21 3.64
C TYR A 145 -14.89 -0.56 4.24
N TYR A 146 -15.04 0.07 5.40
CA TYR A 146 -13.99 0.78 6.13
C TYR A 146 -14.23 0.65 7.64
N ASP A 147 -13.16 0.37 8.39
CA ASP A 147 -13.19 0.20 9.86
C ASP A 147 -14.32 -0.72 10.37
N GLY A 148 -14.46 -1.91 9.77
CA GLY A 148 -15.46 -2.88 10.21
C GLY A 148 -16.88 -2.65 9.71
N LYS A 149 -17.15 -1.53 9.01
CA LYS A 149 -18.51 -1.11 8.64
C LYS A 149 -18.62 -0.87 7.14
N VAL A 150 -19.82 -1.07 6.61
CA VAL A 150 -20.19 -0.60 5.27
C VAL A 150 -20.77 0.79 5.39
N VAL A 151 -20.22 1.73 4.61
CA VAL A 151 -20.67 3.12 4.48
C VAL A 151 -21.16 3.32 3.06
N ASP A 152 -22.42 3.72 2.92
CA ASP A 152 -22.97 4.14 1.64
C ASP A 152 -22.39 5.52 1.31
N MET A 153 -21.64 5.62 0.22
CA MET A 153 -20.96 6.86 -0.20
C MET A 153 -21.83 7.69 -1.14
N GLU A 154 -22.60 7.04 -2.01
CA GLU A 154 -23.46 7.69 -2.99
C GLU A 154 -24.58 6.75 -3.50
N ASP A 155 -25.81 7.27 -3.62
CA ASP A 155 -26.86 6.63 -4.42
C ASP A 155 -26.63 6.97 -5.89
N SER A 156 -26.36 5.95 -6.72
CA SER A 156 -25.85 6.19 -8.07
C SER A 156 -26.92 6.18 -9.17
N PHE A 157 -28.21 6.36 -8.83
CA PHE A 157 -29.32 6.47 -9.79
C PHE A 157 -29.27 5.40 -10.91
N LEU A 158 -28.97 4.14 -10.54
CA LEU A 158 -28.82 2.93 -11.38
C LEU A 158 -27.46 2.69 -12.04
N ASP A 159 -26.54 3.64 -12.08
CA ASP A 159 -25.27 3.51 -12.80
C ASP A 159 -24.04 3.61 -11.88
N LYS A 160 -23.17 2.59 -11.90
CA LYS A 160 -21.92 2.55 -11.13
C LYS A 160 -20.98 3.73 -11.43
N PRO A 161 -20.09 4.19 -10.52
CA PRO A 161 -19.15 5.28 -10.81
C PRO A 161 -18.38 5.13 -12.13
N LYS A 162 -18.12 6.23 -12.82
CA LYS A 162 -17.39 6.24 -14.11
C LYS A 162 -15.95 5.80 -13.95
N SER A 163 -15.33 6.13 -12.82
CA SER A 163 -13.99 5.67 -12.48
C SER A 163 -13.79 5.65 -10.97
N ILE A 164 -12.93 4.73 -10.49
CA ILE A 164 -12.58 4.60 -9.07
C ILE A 164 -11.07 4.35 -8.99
N LYS A 165 -10.40 5.01 -8.03
CA LYS A 165 -9.06 4.66 -7.56
C LYS A 165 -9.04 4.60 -6.05
N THR A 166 -8.39 3.57 -5.51
CA THR A 166 -8.28 3.38 -4.06
C THR A 166 -6.83 3.52 -3.62
N GLY A 167 -6.60 4.38 -2.64
CA GLY A 167 -5.39 4.36 -1.83
C GLY A 167 -5.56 3.43 -0.61
N PRO A 168 -4.51 3.18 0.18
CA PRO A 168 -4.57 2.33 1.36
C PRO A 168 -5.70 2.65 2.36
N ASN A 169 -6.14 3.90 2.47
CA ASN A 169 -7.15 4.36 3.42
C ASN A 169 -8.19 5.34 2.83
N LEU A 170 -8.24 5.46 1.49
CA LEU A 170 -9.13 6.40 0.83
C LEU A 170 -9.63 5.86 -0.51
N VAL A 171 -10.75 6.40 -0.95
CA VAL A 171 -11.36 6.13 -2.25
C VAL A 171 -11.55 7.47 -2.96
N ALA A 172 -11.05 7.59 -4.17
CA ALA A 172 -11.36 8.70 -5.07
C ALA A 172 -12.17 8.17 -6.26
N TRP A 173 -13.26 8.85 -6.62
CA TRP A 173 -14.10 8.42 -7.74
C TRP A 173 -14.69 9.60 -8.50
N VAL A 174 -15.04 9.33 -9.76
CA VAL A 174 -15.86 10.21 -10.58
C VAL A 174 -17.24 9.58 -10.69
N ASN A 175 -18.26 10.28 -10.21
CA ASN A 175 -19.63 9.78 -10.28
C ASN A 175 -20.27 9.99 -11.66
N GLN A 176 -21.54 9.65 -11.79
CA GLN A 176 -22.26 9.74 -13.06
C GLN A 176 -22.49 11.18 -13.54
N SER A 177 -22.63 12.11 -12.61
CA SER A 177 -22.75 13.55 -12.86
C SER A 177 -21.41 14.25 -13.09
N ASN A 178 -20.31 13.49 -13.21
CA ASN A 178 -18.93 13.99 -13.31
C ASN A 178 -18.38 14.67 -12.05
N TYR A 179 -19.04 14.56 -10.89
CA TYR A 179 -18.45 15.09 -9.66
C TYR A 179 -17.29 14.22 -9.24
N PHE A 180 -16.20 14.88 -8.84
CA PHE A 180 -15.00 14.22 -8.37
C PHE A 180 -14.97 14.24 -6.85
N ASN A 181 -15.04 13.05 -6.27
CA ASN A 181 -15.27 12.85 -4.85
C ASN A 181 -14.16 12.03 -4.20
N VAL A 182 -14.01 12.21 -2.89
CA VAL A 182 -13.11 11.45 -2.03
C VAL A 182 -13.85 11.01 -0.77
N PHE A 183 -13.63 9.76 -0.38
CA PHE A 183 -13.97 9.23 0.93
C PHE A 183 -12.68 9.04 1.70
N TYR A 184 -12.57 9.71 2.85
CA TYR A 184 -11.36 9.72 3.66
C TYR A 184 -11.75 9.69 5.14
N HIS A 185 -11.28 8.67 5.87
CA HIS A 185 -11.50 8.52 7.32
C HIS A 185 -12.97 8.64 7.77
N GLY A 186 -13.92 8.14 6.97
CA GLY A 186 -15.35 8.18 7.30
C GLY A 186 -16.10 9.41 6.80
N GLU A 187 -15.39 10.38 6.20
CA GLU A 187 -15.96 11.62 5.69
C GLU A 187 -15.97 11.63 4.15
N LEU A 188 -16.99 12.29 3.59
CA LEU A 188 -17.17 12.48 2.15
C LEU A 188 -16.79 13.91 1.77
N TYR A 189 -15.95 14.03 0.76
CA TYR A 189 -15.47 15.29 0.20
C TYR A 189 -15.80 15.33 -1.28
N GLN A 190 -16.51 16.35 -1.73
CA GLN A 190 -16.56 16.68 -3.16
C GLN A 190 -15.39 17.62 -3.45
N LEU A 191 -14.39 17.12 -4.18
CA LEU A 191 -13.21 17.91 -4.56
C LEU A 191 -13.53 18.87 -5.71
N ASP A 192 -14.38 18.42 -6.64
CA ASP A 192 -14.78 19.19 -7.81
C ASP A 192 -16.16 18.79 -8.34
N ASN A 193 -16.80 19.70 -9.07
CA ASN A 193 -18.08 19.47 -9.76
C ASN A 193 -17.91 19.05 -11.23
N ILE A 194 -16.68 18.80 -11.66
CA ILE A 194 -16.31 18.23 -12.97
C ILE A 194 -15.28 17.11 -12.80
N ALA A 195 -15.17 16.26 -13.82
CA ALA A 195 -14.23 15.14 -13.78
C ALA A 195 -12.82 15.67 -14.02
N PRO A 196 -11.80 15.23 -13.26
CA PRO A 196 -10.42 15.62 -13.51
C PRO A 196 -9.91 14.98 -14.80
N LEU A 197 -8.98 15.66 -15.48
CA LEU A 197 -8.31 15.12 -16.67
C LEU A 197 -7.48 13.87 -16.34
N ALA A 198 -6.86 13.87 -15.17
CA ALA A 198 -6.11 12.74 -14.64
C ALA A 198 -6.13 12.81 -13.10
N TYR A 199 -6.12 11.66 -12.43
CA TYR A 199 -5.98 11.61 -10.97
C TYR A 199 -5.29 10.33 -10.52
N SER A 200 -4.72 10.32 -9.32
CA SER A 200 -4.19 9.13 -8.67
C SER A 200 -4.40 9.20 -7.16
N ALA A 201 -4.62 8.06 -6.52
CA ALA A 201 -4.94 7.92 -5.10
C ALA A 201 -3.84 7.17 -4.36
N GLY A 202 -3.33 7.78 -3.29
CA GLY A 202 -2.34 7.23 -2.36
C GLY A 202 -2.88 7.13 -0.94
N ARG A 203 -2.03 6.93 0.07
CA ARG A 203 -2.48 6.98 1.48
C ARG A 203 -2.52 8.44 1.92
N ASP A 204 -3.65 8.91 2.39
CA ASP A 204 -3.82 10.33 2.78
C ASP A 204 -3.65 11.36 1.66
N ILE A 205 -3.53 10.95 0.40
CA ILE A 205 -3.30 11.87 -0.73
C ILE A 205 -4.09 11.47 -1.97
N VAL A 206 -4.64 12.47 -2.67
CA VAL A 206 -5.12 12.34 -4.06
C VAL A 206 -4.51 13.48 -4.86
N ALA A 207 -3.78 13.17 -5.93
CA ALA A 207 -3.26 14.16 -6.85
C ALA A 207 -4.08 14.13 -8.14
N TYR A 208 -4.44 15.30 -8.68
CA TYR A 208 -5.30 15.39 -9.85
C TYR A 208 -5.04 16.66 -10.68
N VAL A 209 -5.34 16.56 -11.97
CA VAL A 209 -5.32 17.70 -12.90
C VAL A 209 -6.76 18.18 -13.06
N ASP A 210 -7.01 19.40 -12.61
CA ASP A 210 -8.27 20.12 -12.75
C ASP A 210 -8.57 20.37 -14.24
N ASP A 211 -9.78 20.08 -14.70
CA ASP A 211 -10.14 20.22 -16.12
C ASP A 211 -10.48 21.67 -16.51
N TYR A 212 -10.98 22.48 -15.56
CA TYR A 212 -11.43 23.85 -15.87
C TYR A 212 -10.27 24.85 -15.89
N VAL A 213 -9.48 24.90 -14.82
CA VAL A 213 -8.33 25.83 -14.72
C VAL A 213 -7.01 25.21 -15.15
N GLN A 214 -6.98 23.90 -15.43
CA GLN A 214 -5.76 23.17 -15.81
C GLN A 214 -4.62 23.30 -14.79
N GLN A 215 -4.97 23.30 -13.50
CA GLN A 215 -3.99 23.31 -12.42
C GLN A 215 -3.71 21.89 -11.92
N PHE A 216 -2.50 21.67 -11.42
CA PHE A 216 -2.19 20.46 -10.69
C PHE A 216 -2.56 20.65 -9.22
N ARG A 217 -3.56 19.91 -8.75
CA ARG A 217 -4.13 20.03 -7.41
C ARG A 217 -3.94 18.75 -6.62
N LEU A 218 -4.04 18.87 -5.31
CA LEU A 218 -3.99 17.73 -4.40
C LEU A 218 -5.02 17.87 -3.28
N PHE A 219 -5.57 16.74 -2.86
CA PHE A 219 -6.16 16.54 -1.55
C PHE A 219 -5.11 15.86 -0.67
N TYR A 220 -4.85 16.38 0.53
CA TYR A 220 -3.88 15.83 1.47
C TYR A 220 -4.41 15.94 2.89
N LYS A 221 -4.62 14.79 3.55
CA LYS A 221 -5.06 14.70 4.95
C LYS A 221 -6.30 15.55 5.30
N GLY A 222 -7.28 15.63 4.39
CA GLY A 222 -8.52 16.39 4.59
C GLY A 222 -8.54 17.78 3.96
N ASP A 223 -7.37 18.33 3.63
CA ASP A 223 -7.24 19.65 3.01
C ASP A 223 -7.01 19.56 1.50
N THR A 224 -7.26 20.66 0.78
CA THR A 224 -6.94 20.79 -0.65
C THR A 224 -5.95 21.91 -0.90
N ALA A 225 -5.07 21.71 -1.87
CA ALA A 225 -4.07 22.70 -2.28
C ALA A 225 -3.77 22.60 -3.78
N THR A 226 -3.21 23.68 -4.33
CA THR A 226 -2.61 23.68 -5.67
C THR A 226 -1.12 23.35 -5.54
N ALA A 227 -0.69 22.24 -6.15
CA ALA A 227 0.73 21.87 -6.24
C ALA A 227 1.47 22.69 -7.30
N GLU A 228 0.85 22.85 -8.48
CA GLU A 228 1.41 23.61 -9.60
C GLU A 228 0.30 24.38 -10.33
N LEU A 229 0.65 25.53 -10.89
CA LEU A 229 -0.29 26.38 -11.65
C LEU A 229 -0.59 25.85 -13.06
N PHE A 230 0.10 24.82 -13.51
CA PHE A 230 -0.05 24.19 -14.81
C PHE A 230 -0.06 22.66 -14.65
N PRO A 231 -0.59 21.90 -15.63
CA PRO A 231 -0.58 20.44 -15.56
C PRO A 231 0.86 19.92 -15.52
N PRO A 232 1.14 18.86 -14.73
CA PRO A 232 2.46 18.26 -14.72
C PRO A 232 2.61 17.38 -15.97
N ASP A 233 3.84 17.18 -16.41
CA ASP A 233 4.15 16.25 -17.49
C ASP A 233 3.86 14.78 -17.08
N SER A 234 4.07 14.46 -15.81
CA SER A 234 3.77 13.14 -15.24
C SER A 234 3.79 13.18 -13.72
N PHE A 235 3.01 12.32 -13.06
CA PHE A 235 2.99 12.19 -11.60
C PHE A 235 2.68 10.76 -11.14
N LYS A 236 3.17 10.39 -9.96
CA LYS A 236 2.87 9.14 -9.25
C LYS A 236 2.75 9.41 -7.76
N VAL A 237 1.75 8.83 -7.12
CA VAL A 237 1.47 8.99 -5.68
C VAL A 237 1.84 7.71 -4.93
N GLY A 238 2.35 7.88 -3.70
CA GLY A 238 2.72 6.79 -2.80
C GLY A 238 1.74 6.68 -1.64
N PHE A 239 2.26 6.65 -0.42
CA PHE A 239 1.46 6.89 0.77
C PHE A 239 1.19 8.38 0.88
N ALA A 240 1.75 9.08 1.86
CA ALA A 240 1.53 10.51 2.06
C ALA A 240 2.51 11.38 1.25
N ASN A 241 2.95 10.89 0.09
CA ASN A 241 3.93 11.54 -0.77
C ASN A 241 3.63 11.33 -2.26
N MET A 242 4.30 12.12 -3.10
CA MET A 242 4.14 12.09 -4.56
C MET A 242 5.45 12.52 -5.24
N ALA A 243 5.78 11.90 -6.36
CA ALA A 243 6.82 12.37 -7.27
C ALA A 243 6.19 12.81 -8.60
N TYR A 244 6.67 13.90 -9.17
CA TYR A 244 6.15 14.43 -10.42
C TYR A 244 7.21 15.22 -11.20
N VAL A 245 6.95 15.40 -12.49
CA VAL A 245 7.70 16.30 -13.37
C VAL A 245 6.79 17.46 -13.70
N ASP A 246 7.18 18.68 -13.35
CA ASP A 246 6.38 19.88 -13.62
C ASP A 246 6.38 20.25 -15.12
N ASN A 247 5.65 21.30 -15.49
CA ASN A 247 5.52 21.74 -16.88
C ASN A 247 6.80 22.36 -17.46
N LEU A 248 7.82 22.61 -16.62
CA LEU A 248 9.14 23.11 -17.03
C LEU A 248 10.17 21.96 -17.11
N GLY A 249 9.77 20.74 -16.78
CA GLY A 249 10.64 19.57 -16.78
C GLY A 249 11.37 19.31 -15.46
N ASN A 250 11.15 20.12 -14.41
CA ASN A 250 11.81 19.91 -13.13
C ASN A 250 11.21 18.68 -12.41
N PHE A 251 12.07 17.86 -11.81
CA PHE A 251 11.63 16.75 -10.98
C PHE A 251 11.37 17.23 -9.56
N LYS A 252 10.14 17.06 -9.09
CA LYS A 252 9.70 17.50 -7.76
C LYS A 252 9.11 16.36 -6.96
N ILE A 253 9.23 16.46 -5.64
CA ILE A 253 8.60 15.57 -4.68
C ILE A 253 7.76 16.41 -3.73
N PHE A 254 6.51 15.99 -3.53
CA PHE A 254 5.65 16.48 -2.47
C PHE A 254 5.69 15.51 -1.30
N GLU A 255 6.03 16.02 -0.12
CA GLU A 255 6.02 15.28 1.15
C GLU A 255 5.82 16.26 2.31
N ASN A 256 5.13 15.83 3.37
CA ASN A 256 4.90 16.65 4.57
C ASN A 256 4.29 18.04 4.31
N GLY A 257 3.42 18.15 3.30
CA GLY A 257 2.67 19.39 3.00
C GLY A 257 3.38 20.39 2.10
N ALA A 258 4.57 20.07 1.58
CA ALA A 258 5.29 20.94 0.66
C ALA A 258 5.92 20.17 -0.51
N SER A 259 6.03 20.84 -1.67
CA SER A 259 6.79 20.37 -2.81
C SER A 259 8.22 20.91 -2.77
N VAL A 260 9.19 20.04 -3.05
CA VAL A 260 10.61 20.37 -3.16
C VAL A 260 11.11 19.92 -4.53
N GLU A 261 11.88 20.79 -5.19
CA GLU A 261 12.62 20.43 -6.39
C GLU A 261 13.80 19.53 -6.03
N ILE A 262 13.85 18.36 -6.65
CA ILE A 262 14.90 17.35 -6.47
C ILE A 262 15.93 17.45 -7.59
N LEU A 263 15.48 17.73 -8.81
CA LEU A 263 16.34 17.94 -9.98
C LEU A 263 15.77 19.09 -10.83
N PRO A 264 16.63 19.95 -11.39
CA PRO A 264 16.23 20.99 -12.34
C PRO A 264 16.02 20.43 -13.76
N ASP A 265 15.82 19.11 -13.89
CA ASP A 265 15.65 18.40 -15.17
C ASP A 265 14.89 17.08 -14.94
N ARG A 266 14.37 16.53 -16.04
CA ARG A 266 13.58 15.31 -16.05
C ARG A 266 14.47 14.09 -15.73
N PRO A 267 14.05 13.22 -14.79
CA PRO A 267 14.78 11.99 -14.55
C PRO A 267 14.52 11.01 -15.72
N LYS A 268 15.47 10.11 -15.96
CA LYS A 268 15.30 9.03 -16.97
C LYS A 268 14.04 8.21 -16.70
N PHE A 269 13.74 7.99 -15.41
CA PHE A 269 12.51 7.38 -14.92
C PHE A 269 12.32 7.74 -13.45
N PHE A 270 11.10 7.59 -12.95
CA PHE A 270 10.81 7.55 -11.52
C PHE A 270 9.67 6.57 -11.21
N GLU A 271 9.71 5.97 -10.03
CA GLU A 271 8.69 5.09 -9.47
C GLU A 271 8.42 5.45 -8.01
N VAL A 272 7.19 5.22 -7.56
CA VAL A 272 6.73 5.55 -6.22
C VAL A 272 5.99 4.34 -5.66
N LYS A 273 6.38 3.87 -4.47
CA LYS A 273 5.69 2.82 -3.73
C LYS A 273 5.80 3.06 -2.24
N GLY A 274 4.65 3.14 -1.56
CA GLY A 274 4.61 3.51 -0.15
C GLY A 274 5.31 4.84 0.10
N ASN A 275 6.30 4.86 0.99
CA ASN A 275 7.13 6.02 1.29
C ASN A 275 8.39 6.11 0.42
N THR A 276 8.61 5.16 -0.49
CA THR A 276 9.85 5.04 -1.26
C THR A 276 9.68 5.58 -2.67
N ILE A 277 10.57 6.48 -3.08
CA ILE A 277 10.63 7.03 -4.44
C ILE A 277 11.99 6.63 -5.03
N VAL A 278 11.98 5.95 -6.17
CA VAL A 278 13.19 5.53 -6.88
C VAL A 278 13.25 6.25 -8.21
N TYR A 279 14.42 6.76 -8.58
CA TYR A 279 14.60 7.46 -9.85
C TYR A 279 16.01 7.30 -10.43
N GLY A 280 16.10 7.36 -11.76
CA GLY A 280 17.35 7.32 -12.50
C GLY A 280 17.73 8.71 -13.01
N TYR A 281 18.96 9.15 -12.76
CA TYR A 281 19.45 10.45 -13.25
C TYR A 281 20.95 10.41 -13.54
N ASN A 282 21.40 10.92 -14.70
CA ASN A 282 22.80 10.85 -15.14
C ASN A 282 23.42 9.45 -14.98
N ASN A 283 22.67 8.43 -15.40
CA ASN A 283 22.97 7.01 -15.24
C ASN A 283 23.01 6.49 -13.79
N THR A 284 22.93 7.33 -12.76
CA THR A 284 22.88 6.88 -11.36
C THR A 284 21.48 6.37 -10.97
N PHE A 285 21.44 5.47 -10.00
CA PHE A 285 20.21 4.95 -9.40
C PHE A 285 20.06 5.50 -7.98
N ASN A 286 18.98 6.23 -7.75
CA ASN A 286 18.76 7.00 -6.53
C ASN A 286 17.47 6.57 -5.86
N VAL A 287 17.45 6.70 -4.53
CA VAL A 287 16.25 6.61 -3.72
C VAL A 287 16.06 7.91 -2.96
N TYR A 288 14.82 8.41 -2.94
CA TYR A 288 14.37 9.40 -1.99
C TYR A 288 13.50 8.71 -0.95
N TYR A 289 13.83 8.94 0.32
CA TYR A 289 13.09 8.40 1.47
C TYR A 289 13.24 9.37 2.65
N ASP A 290 12.12 9.76 3.26
CA ASP A 290 12.08 10.59 4.47
C ASP A 290 12.91 11.87 4.35
N GLY A 291 12.59 12.73 3.39
CA GLY A 291 13.31 14.00 3.18
C GLY A 291 14.69 13.90 2.53
N LYS A 292 15.22 12.69 2.29
CA LYS A 292 16.62 12.50 1.88
C LYS A 292 16.78 11.71 0.59
N THR A 293 17.51 12.29 -0.36
CA THR A 293 18.07 11.56 -1.51
C THR A 293 19.33 10.81 -1.11
N THR A 294 19.40 9.53 -1.51
CA THR A 294 20.60 8.69 -1.41
C THR A 294 20.87 8.06 -2.78
N GLN A 295 22.07 8.28 -3.31
CA GLN A 295 22.54 7.54 -4.48
C GLN A 295 22.87 6.10 -4.04
N LEU A 296 22.15 5.13 -4.60
CA LEU A 296 22.35 3.72 -4.29
C LEU A 296 23.43 3.12 -5.18
N GLN A 297 23.48 3.53 -6.45
CA GLN A 297 24.39 2.98 -7.47
C GLN A 297 24.77 4.03 -8.53
N THR A 298 25.94 3.87 -9.16
CA THR A 298 26.46 4.75 -10.24
C THR A 298 25.94 4.38 -11.64
N TRP A 299 25.10 3.36 -11.73
CA TRP A 299 24.44 2.81 -12.91
C TRP A 299 23.02 2.38 -12.51
N VAL A 300 22.08 2.34 -13.46
CA VAL A 300 20.72 1.84 -13.21
C VAL A 300 20.72 0.31 -13.28
N PRO A 301 20.36 -0.42 -12.21
CA PRO A 301 20.28 -1.88 -12.24
C PRO A 301 19.25 -2.36 -13.27
N ASN A 302 19.53 -3.49 -13.92
CA ASN A 302 18.59 -4.12 -14.86
C ASN A 302 17.26 -4.56 -14.19
N SER A 303 17.30 -4.82 -12.88
CA SER A 303 16.11 -5.10 -12.09
C SER A 303 16.27 -4.61 -10.66
N TYR A 304 15.16 -4.17 -10.07
CA TYR A 304 14.99 -3.88 -8.66
C TYR A 304 13.56 -4.23 -8.22
N LYS A 305 13.33 -4.33 -6.92
CA LYS A 305 12.02 -4.56 -6.31
C LYS A 305 11.79 -3.54 -5.19
N MET A 306 10.73 -2.75 -5.31
CA MET A 306 10.36 -1.76 -4.30
C MET A 306 9.44 -2.38 -3.24
N GLY A 307 9.67 -2.02 -1.98
CA GLY A 307 8.74 -2.15 -0.87
C GLY A 307 8.16 -0.78 -0.49
N ASN A 308 7.38 -0.74 0.59
CA ASN A 308 6.83 0.52 1.09
C ASN A 308 7.94 1.43 1.66
N ASP A 309 8.96 0.83 2.29
CA ASP A 309 10.04 1.55 2.97
C ASP A 309 11.44 1.10 2.51
N GLY A 310 11.56 0.69 1.25
CA GLY A 310 12.83 0.21 0.75
C GLY A 310 12.85 -0.25 -0.71
N VAL A 311 14.03 -0.58 -1.17
CA VAL A 311 14.28 -1.14 -2.50
C VAL A 311 15.40 -2.17 -2.42
N ALA A 312 15.17 -3.34 -3.01
CA ALA A 312 16.16 -4.38 -3.21
C ALA A 312 16.62 -4.40 -4.67
N TRP A 313 17.90 -4.64 -4.91
CA TRP A 313 18.47 -4.69 -6.26
C TRP A 313 19.74 -5.53 -6.29
N ILE A 314 20.18 -5.88 -7.51
CA ILE A 314 21.47 -6.54 -7.73
C ILE A 314 22.54 -5.47 -7.95
N GLY A 315 23.49 -5.37 -7.03
CA GLY A 315 24.61 -4.44 -7.06
C GLY A 315 25.84 -4.99 -7.78
N ASP A 316 26.99 -4.42 -7.44
CA ASP A 316 28.28 -4.83 -7.99
C ASP A 316 28.57 -6.32 -7.73
N ASN A 317 29.22 -6.97 -8.70
CA ASN A 317 29.59 -8.39 -8.63
C ASN A 317 28.42 -9.35 -8.37
N GLY A 318 27.18 -8.95 -8.67
CA GLY A 318 25.99 -9.80 -8.53
C GLY A 318 25.45 -9.91 -7.10
N VAL A 319 25.94 -9.07 -6.19
CA VAL A 319 25.54 -9.06 -4.76
C VAL A 319 24.10 -8.53 -4.62
N LEU A 320 23.27 -9.22 -3.84
CA LEU A 320 21.93 -8.72 -3.50
C LEU A 320 22.05 -7.64 -2.42
N MET A 321 21.54 -6.46 -2.73
CA MET A 321 21.55 -5.28 -1.87
C MET A 321 20.13 -4.91 -1.45
N LEU A 322 19.98 -4.29 -0.28
CA LEU A 322 18.71 -3.76 0.21
C LEU A 322 18.93 -2.39 0.85
N PHE A 323 18.19 -1.39 0.40
CA PHE A 323 17.98 -0.16 1.13
C PHE A 323 16.64 -0.31 1.88
N HIS A 324 16.64 -0.13 3.19
CA HIS A 324 15.43 -0.20 4.00
C HIS A 324 15.51 0.81 5.16
N LYS A 325 14.51 1.68 5.25
CA LYS A 325 14.38 2.72 6.30
C LYS A 325 15.67 3.53 6.52
N GLY A 326 16.25 4.03 5.43
CA GLY A 326 17.46 4.86 5.47
C GLY A 326 18.79 4.12 5.63
N LYS A 327 18.78 2.78 5.72
CA LYS A 327 20.00 1.95 5.85
C LYS A 327 20.18 1.02 4.66
N THR A 328 21.43 0.84 4.24
CA THR A 328 21.79 -0.10 3.18
C THR A 328 22.44 -1.36 3.77
N TYR A 329 22.03 -2.51 3.26
CA TYR A 329 22.50 -3.83 3.65
C TYR A 329 23.03 -4.56 2.42
N THR A 330 24.15 -5.27 2.60
CA THR A 330 24.50 -6.40 1.74
C THR A 330 23.77 -7.62 2.27
N VAL A 331 22.81 -8.13 1.48
CA VAL A 331 21.91 -9.22 1.90
C VAL A 331 22.51 -10.57 1.59
N SER A 332 23.06 -10.74 0.38
CA SER A 332 23.68 -11.98 -0.07
C SER A 332 24.89 -11.69 -0.95
N TYR A 333 26.02 -12.33 -0.65
CA TYR A 333 27.18 -12.39 -1.54
C TYR A 333 27.07 -13.48 -2.60
N GLU A 334 26.10 -14.39 -2.46
CA GLU A 334 25.80 -15.42 -3.45
C GLU A 334 24.92 -14.87 -4.58
N ILE A 335 25.09 -15.41 -5.78
CA ILE A 335 24.25 -15.08 -6.93
C ILE A 335 22.82 -15.53 -6.64
N VAL A 336 21.91 -14.57 -6.61
CA VAL A 336 20.49 -14.82 -6.39
C VAL A 336 19.77 -15.07 -7.72
N ASN A 337 18.91 -16.09 -7.73
CA ASN A 337 18.09 -16.43 -8.90
C ASN A 337 16.87 -15.51 -9.00
N ASN A 338 16.26 -15.22 -7.85
CA ASN A 338 15.05 -14.40 -7.74
C ASN A 338 14.95 -13.75 -6.36
N TYR A 339 14.23 -12.64 -6.25
CA TYR A 339 13.98 -11.94 -5.00
C TYR A 339 12.67 -11.15 -5.02
N TYR A 340 12.05 -11.04 -3.84
CA TYR A 340 10.74 -10.41 -3.64
C TYR A 340 10.70 -9.65 -2.31
N VAL A 341 10.14 -8.44 -2.34
CA VAL A 341 9.98 -7.58 -1.17
C VAL A 341 8.50 -7.56 -0.76
N ASN A 342 8.23 -7.93 0.49
CA ASN A 342 6.93 -7.79 1.14
C ASN A 342 7.10 -7.08 2.48
N GLY A 343 6.56 -5.87 2.64
CA GLY A 343 6.72 -5.10 3.88
C GLY A 343 8.19 -4.97 4.30
N ASN A 344 8.52 -5.51 5.48
CA ASN A 344 9.88 -5.52 6.04
C ASN A 344 10.69 -6.79 5.72
N VAL A 345 10.15 -7.67 4.87
CA VAL A 345 10.75 -8.96 4.55
C VAL A 345 11.24 -8.97 3.10
N LEU A 346 12.48 -9.40 2.91
CA LEU A 346 13.05 -9.69 1.60
C LEU A 346 13.26 -11.20 1.48
N LYS A 347 12.45 -11.84 0.65
CA LYS A 347 12.63 -13.25 0.26
C LYS A 347 13.54 -13.32 -0.95
N TYR A 348 14.49 -14.24 -0.95
CA TYR A 348 15.32 -14.51 -2.13
C TYR A 348 15.70 -15.99 -2.25
N GLU A 349 16.09 -16.38 -3.46
CA GLU A 349 16.45 -17.76 -3.80
C GLU A 349 17.90 -17.83 -4.27
N VAL A 350 18.65 -18.78 -3.72
CA VAL A 350 20.06 -19.06 -4.09
C VAL A 350 20.25 -20.53 -4.46
N GLY A 351 21.27 -20.81 -5.28
CA GLY A 351 21.66 -22.16 -5.67
C GLY A 351 20.51 -22.99 -6.27
N ASN A 352 20.29 -24.19 -5.75
CA ASN A 352 19.20 -25.09 -6.16
C ASN A 352 17.87 -24.71 -5.49
N ASN A 353 17.39 -23.48 -5.74
CA ASN A 353 16.13 -22.92 -5.22
C ASN A 353 16.00 -22.95 -3.69
N THR A 354 17.12 -22.80 -2.98
CA THR A 354 17.07 -22.63 -1.53
C THR A 354 16.52 -21.25 -1.23
N THR A 355 15.34 -21.20 -0.61
CA THR A 355 14.72 -19.95 -0.19
C THR A 355 15.36 -19.48 1.10
N THR A 356 15.79 -18.21 1.14
CA THR A 356 16.30 -17.53 2.33
C THR A 356 15.47 -16.28 2.57
N ILE A 357 15.27 -15.93 3.85
CA ILE A 357 14.51 -14.75 4.24
C ILE A 357 15.42 -13.76 4.96
N PHE A 358 15.57 -12.55 4.42
CA PHE A 358 16.21 -11.44 5.12
C PHE A 358 15.17 -10.63 5.89
N TYR A 359 15.33 -10.58 7.21
CA TYR A 359 14.44 -9.90 8.13
C TYR A 359 15.23 -9.32 9.32
N ASN A 360 14.96 -8.07 9.69
CA ASN A 360 15.62 -7.38 10.81
C ASN A 360 17.17 -7.48 10.82
N GLY A 361 17.79 -7.39 9.64
CA GLY A 361 19.25 -7.41 9.51
C GLY A 361 19.88 -8.80 9.56
N LYS A 362 19.09 -9.88 9.53
CA LYS A 362 19.55 -11.27 9.60
C LYS A 362 18.93 -12.10 8.48
N ASN A 363 19.68 -13.10 8.01
CA ASN A 363 19.18 -14.15 7.13
C ASN A 363 18.67 -15.33 7.96
N TYR A 364 17.54 -15.90 7.53
CA TYR A 364 16.85 -17.04 8.14
C TYR A 364 16.72 -18.19 7.15
#